data_AF-A0A962FJZ6-F1
#
_entry.id   AF-A0A962FJZ6-F1
#
_cell.length_a   1.000
_cell.length_b   1.000
_cell.length_c   1.000
_cell.angle_alpha   90.00
_cell.angle_beta   90.00
_cell.angle_gamma   90.00
#
_symmetry.space_group_name_H-M   'P 1'
#
loop_
_entity.id
_entity.type
_entity.pdbx_description
1 polymer ?
#
loop_
_entity_poly.entity_id
_entity_poly.type
_entity_poly.pdbx_seq_one_letter_code
_entity_poly.pdbx_strand_id
1 'polypeptide(L)' 'NAVVLLITDGLDRDAGEGLDTAARRLAACSRRLVWLNPLLRYDRYEPIAAGARVLARHAHEMRACHNLASLADLVRALDA' A
#
# COMPACT_ATOMS: atom_id res chain seq x y z
N ASN A 1 2.94 3.17 18.80
CA ASN A 1 3.20 3.66 17.43
C ASN A 1 3.39 2.50 16.47
N ALA A 2 2.32 2.10 15.76
CA ALA A 2 2.30 0.89 14.95
C ALA A 2 2.86 1.10 13.54
N VAL A 3 3.53 0.08 13.01
CA VAL A 3 3.76 -0.06 11.57
C VAL A 3 2.65 -0.96 11.03
N VAL A 4 1.95 -0.50 10.01
CA VAL A 4 0.88 -1.26 9.34
C VAL A 4 1.37 -1.65 7.95
N LEU A 5 1.34 -2.96 7.68
CA LEU A 5 1.57 -3.53 6.35
C LEU A 5 0.21 -3.80 5.72
N LEU A 6 -0.16 -3.02 4.71
CA LEU A 6 -1.40 -3.19 3.96
C LEU A 6 -1.10 -3.94 2.65
N ILE A 7 -1.52 -5.19 2.56
CA ILE A 7 -1.29 -6.05 1.39
C ILE A 7 -2.54 -6.05 0.52
N THR A 8 -2.47 -5.41 -0.65
CA THR A 8 -3.57 -5.33 -1.63
C THR A 8 -3.06 -4.78 -2.95
N ASP A 9 -3.72 -5.11 -4.06
CA ASP A 9 -3.46 -4.49 -5.37
C ASP A 9 -4.24 -3.17 -5.58
N GLY A 10 -5.14 -2.81 -4.65
CA GLY A 10 -5.93 -1.58 -4.73
C GLY A 10 -7.00 -1.59 -5.82
N LEU A 11 -7.30 -2.74 -6.41
CA LEU A 11 -8.36 -2.88 -7.41
C LEU A 11 -9.73 -2.97 -6.71
N ASP A 12 -10.23 -1.83 -6.28
CA ASP A 12 -11.56 -1.71 -5.69
C ASP A 12 -12.66 -1.78 -6.76
N ARG A 13 -13.74 -2.53 -6.49
CA ARG A 13 -14.90 -2.71 -7.38
C ARG A 13 -16.05 -1.76 -7.08
N ASP A 14 -16.13 -1.25 -5.84
CA ASP A 14 -17.26 -0.45 -5.36
C ASP A 14 -16.95 1.06 -5.40
N ALA A 15 -16.17 1.47 -6.41
CA ALA A 15 -15.70 2.85 -6.63
C ALA A 15 -14.96 3.51 -5.45
N GLY A 16 -14.60 2.75 -4.41
CA GLY A 16 -13.90 3.27 -3.23
C GLY A 16 -14.80 4.04 -2.25
N GLU A 17 -16.11 3.75 -2.20
CA GLU A 17 -17.00 4.37 -1.22
C GLU A 17 -16.50 4.11 0.21
N GLY A 18 -16.26 5.19 0.98
CA GLY A 18 -15.71 5.12 2.34
C GLY A 18 -14.21 4.79 2.43
N LEU A 19 -13.57 4.34 1.34
CA LEU A 19 -12.15 3.96 1.35
C LEU A 19 -11.24 5.14 1.69
N ASP A 20 -11.52 6.35 1.16
CA ASP A 20 -10.71 7.53 1.46
C ASP A 20 -10.71 7.87 2.95
N THR A 21 -11.89 7.87 3.56
CA THR A 21 -12.03 8.11 5.01
C THR A 21 -11.32 7.03 5.82
N ALA A 22 -11.47 5.76 5.45
CA ALA A 22 -10.83 4.64 6.13
C ALA A 22 -9.31 4.68 6.00
N ALA A 23 -8.79 4.91 4.79
CA ALA A 23 -7.37 5.01 4.49
C ALA A 23 -6.72 6.20 5.20
N ARG A 24 -7.38 7.37 5.18
CA ARG A 24 -6.92 8.57 5.91
C ARG A 24 -6.84 8.32 7.41
N ARG A 25 -7.85 7.70 8.00
CA ARG A 25 -7.86 7.35 9.43
C ARG A 25 -6.76 6.33 9.74
N LEU A 26 -6.60 5.31 8.92
CA LEU A 26 -5.56 4.30 9.09
C LEU A 26 -4.16 4.93 9.05
N ALA A 27 -3.91 5.83 8.10
CA ALA A 27 -2.66 6.58 8.00
C ALA A 27 -2.43 7.42 9.26
N ALA A 28 -3.43 8.18 9.71
CA ALA A 28 -3.33 9.02 10.92
C ALA A 28 -3.10 8.20 12.21
N CYS A 29 -3.56 6.95 12.26
CA CYS A 29 -3.34 6.05 13.40
C CYS A 29 -2.04 5.23 13.30
N SER A 30 -1.30 5.32 12.19
CA SER A 30 -0.10 4.54 11.94
C SER A 30 1.13 5.43 11.99
N ARG A 31 2.21 4.97 12.64
CA ARG A 31 3.52 5.63 12.49
C ARG A 31 4.05 5.48 11.07
N ARG A 32 3.76 4.34 10.44
CA ARG A 32 4.15 4.01 9.06
C ARG A 32 3.09 3.08 8.48
N LEU A 33 2.54 3.43 7.33
CA LEU A 33 1.55 2.68 6.57
C LEU A 33 2.22 2.31 5.26
N VAL A 34 2.67 1.06 5.18
CA VAL A 34 3.37 0.53 4.01
C VAL A 34 2.35 -0.22 3.16
N TRP A 35 2.08 0.29 1.98
CA TRP A 35 1.26 -0.39 0.98
C TRP A 35 2.12 -1.38 0.20
N LEU A 36 1.89 -2.67 0.46
CA LEU A 36 2.51 -3.79 -0.22
C LEU A 36 1.64 -4.17 -1.41
N ASN A 37 2.09 -3.77 -2.60
CA ASN A 37 1.34 -3.93 -3.84
C ASN A 37 2.01 -4.96 -4.76
N PRO A 38 1.39 -6.12 -5.03
CA PRO A 38 1.97 -7.14 -5.90
C PRO A 38 2.04 -6.71 -7.37
N LEU A 39 1.27 -5.70 -7.79
CA LEU A 39 1.29 -5.19 -9.16
C LEU A 39 2.50 -4.31 -9.47
N LEU A 40 3.26 -3.87 -8.46
CA LEU A 40 4.53 -3.14 -8.66
C LEU A 40 5.64 -3.98 -9.31
N ARG A 41 5.39 -5.26 -9.58
CA ARG A 41 6.25 -6.09 -10.44
C ARG A 41 6.29 -5.65 -11.90
N TYR A 42 5.32 -4.83 -12.31
CA TYR A 42 5.20 -4.33 -13.68
C TYR A 42 5.76 -2.91 -13.75
N ASP A 43 6.79 -2.70 -14.58
CA ASP A 43 7.46 -1.40 -14.73
C ASP A 43 6.53 -0.26 -15.16
N ARG A 44 5.40 -0.61 -15.80
CA ARG A 44 4.36 0.34 -16.25
C ARG A 44 3.16 0.40 -15.32
N TYR A 45 3.27 -0.11 -14.09
CA TYR A 45 2.18 0.00 -13.13
C TYR A 45 1.92 1.46 -12.78
N GLU A 46 0.67 1.88 -12.93
CA GLU A 46 0.18 3.16 -12.45
C GLU A 46 -1.08 2.94 -11.60
N PRO A 47 -1.24 3.66 -10.48
CA PRO A 47 -2.40 3.51 -9.60
C PRO A 47 -3.63 4.22 -10.20
N ILE A 48 -4.09 3.81 -11.39
CA ILE A 48 -5.19 4.49 -12.11
C ILE A 48 -6.56 4.11 -11.51
N ALA A 49 -6.71 2.88 -11.01
CA ALA A 49 -7.93 2.41 -10.37
C ALA A 49 -8.30 3.27 -9.16
N ALA A 50 -9.61 3.41 -8.88
CA ALA A 50 -10.09 4.30 -7.82
C ALA A 50 -9.49 3.95 -6.45
N GLY A 51 -9.52 2.68 -6.08
CA GLY A 51 -8.90 2.21 -4.83
C GLY A 51 -7.41 2.50 -4.77
N ALA A 52 -6.68 2.15 -5.83
CA ALA A 52 -5.24 2.36 -5.93
C ALA A 52 -4.86 3.85 -5.80
N ARG A 53 -5.61 4.78 -6.42
CA ARG A 53 -5.39 6.23 -6.25
C ARG A 53 -5.55 6.68 -4.80
N VAL A 54 -6.57 6.16 -4.11
CA VAL A 54 -6.83 6.49 -2.70
C VAL A 54 -5.71 5.95 -1.82
N LEU A 55 -5.32 4.69 -2.01
CA LEU A 55 -4.22 4.08 -1.25
C LEU A 55 -2.90 4.82 -1.50
N ALA A 56 -2.59 5.16 -2.76
CA ALA A 56 -1.39 5.92 -3.12
C ALA A 56 -1.33 7.30 -2.43
N ARG A 57 -2.48 7.94 -2.22
CA ARG A 57 -2.57 9.26 -1.56
C ARG A 57 -2.24 9.19 -0.07
N HIS A 58 -2.63 8.12 0.62
CA HIS A 58 -2.56 8.02 2.08
C HIS A 58 -1.45 7.10 2.61
N ALA A 59 -0.89 6.24 1.77
CA ALA A 59 0.24 5.40 2.15
C ALA A 59 1.48 6.28 2.41
N HIS A 60 2.19 5.97 3.50
CA HIS A 60 3.48 6.61 3.78
C HIS A 60 4.57 6.09 2.85
N GLU A 61 4.39 4.85 2.36
CA GLU A 61 5.36 4.15 1.54
C GLU A 61 4.66 3.09 0.72
N MET A 62 5.17 2.84 -0.49
CA MET A 62 4.68 1.80 -1.38
C MET A 62 5.83 0.86 -1.74
N ARG A 63 5.62 -0.46 -1.62
CA ARG A 63 6.62 -1.49 -1.94
C ARG A 63 6.02 -2.67 -2.69
N ALA A 64 6.84 -3.30 -3.51
CA ALA A 64 6.49 -4.56 -4.14
C ALA A 64 6.45 -5.70 -3.12
N CYS A 65 5.57 -6.69 -3.33
CA CYS A 65 5.48 -7.90 -2.49
C CYS A 65 5.19 -9.17 -3.32
N HIS A 66 5.70 -9.23 -4.55
CA HIS A 66 5.32 -10.23 -5.55
C HIS A 66 6.22 -11.48 -5.56
N ASN A 67 7.33 -11.49 -4.81
CA ASN A 67 8.24 -12.62 -4.70
C ASN A 67 9.07 -12.58 -3.41
N LEU A 68 9.85 -13.63 -3.15
CA LEU A 68 10.69 -13.75 -1.95
C LEU A 68 11.76 -12.64 -1.85
N ALA A 69 12.33 -12.20 -2.97
CA ALA A 69 13.32 -11.11 -2.96
C ALA A 69 12.69 -9.80 -2.46
N SER A 70 11.48 -9.46 -2.93
CA SER A 70 10.74 -8.28 -2.47
C SER A 70 10.35 -8.34 -0.99
N LEU A 71 10.07 -9.53 -0.45
CA LEU A 71 9.84 -9.73 0.98
C LEU A 71 11.12 -9.58 1.80
N ALA A 72 12.26 -10.07 1.29
CA ALA A 72 13.56 -9.85 1.94
C ALA A 72 13.92 -8.37 1.99
N ASP A 73 13.65 -7.61 0.92
CA ASP A 73 13.86 -6.16 0.89
C ASP A 73 12.92 -5.42 1.85
N LEU A 74 11.68 -5.89 2.01
CA LEU A 74 10.76 -5.38 3.02
C LEU A 74 11.32 -5.58 4.43
N VAL A 75 11.79 -6.78 4.78
CA VAL A 75 12.36 -7.06 6.11
C VAL A 75 13.51 -6.12 6.41
N ARG A 76 14.46 -5.95 5.48
CA ARG A 76 15.57 -5.00 5.64
C ARG A 76 15.11 -3.56 5.87
N ALA A 77 14.02 -3.14 5.20
CA ALA A 77 13.47 -1.80 5.33
C ALA A 77 12.69 -1.57 6.64
N LEU A 78 12.33 -2.64 7.35
CA LEU A 78 11.65 -2.60 8.65
C LEU A 78 12.63 -2.69 9.81
N ASP A 79 13.80 -3.30 9.60
CA ASP A 79 14.88 -3.41 10.61
C ASP A 79 15.69 -2.12 10.80
N ALA A 80 15.58 -1.16 9.87
CA ALA A 80 16.20 0.17 9.92
C ALA A 80 15.32 1.20 10.65
#